data_AF-A0A0Q5PK16-F1
#
_entry.id   AF-A0A0Q5PK16-F1
#
_cell.length_a   1.000
_cell.length_b   1.000
_cell.length_c   1.000
_cell.angle_alpha   90.00
_cell.angle_beta   90.00
_cell.angle_gamma   90.00
#
_symmetry.space_group_name_H-M   'P 1'
#
loop_
_entity.id
_entity.type
_entity.pdbx_description
1 polymer ?
#
loop_
_entity_poly.entity_id
_entity_poly.type
_entity_poly.pdbx_seq_one_letter_code
_entity_poly.pdbx_strand_id
1 'polypeptide(L)'
;MSLARLRLRLRLPLRRFFRADGGSVAIETVLIAPLMLLLLLGFTEIYLYMRAVSIVERTAFTLANSVGQMTQVINDQSTSNASNLGAVWQAASVIAAPVDLQANGGVILTSICDTTSSCGANVVQMIPPTKGSPTIAWTQKASWMGKNAPSSRISSSTLLPTGWPFYGGDSATAVEVFYTYTPFAMTAPFWSDAPLTQTIYKVVYVRQRSGLPLKLATSG
;
A
#
# COMPACT_ATOMS: atom_id res chain seq x y z
N MET A 1 -26.69 -67.86 41.69
CA MET A 1 -27.32 -66.95 40.69
C MET A 1 -26.59 -65.60 40.73
N SER A 2 -25.40 -65.49 40.13
CA SER A 2 -25.10 -65.12 38.72
C SER A 2 -24.86 -63.61 38.50
N LEU A 3 -23.79 -63.08 39.13
CA LEU A 3 -23.16 -61.78 38.81
C LEU A 3 -22.37 -61.79 37.47
N ALA A 4 -22.29 -62.94 36.80
CA ALA A 4 -21.50 -63.13 35.58
C ALA A 4 -22.13 -62.57 34.29
N ARG A 5 -23.42 -62.18 34.31
CA ARG A 5 -24.15 -61.78 33.08
C ARG A 5 -24.07 -60.29 32.73
N LEU A 6 -23.54 -59.44 33.60
CA LEU A 6 -23.51 -57.99 33.36
C LEU A 6 -22.27 -57.49 32.62
N ARG A 7 -21.16 -58.23 32.62
CA ARG A 7 -19.89 -57.78 31.98
C ARG A 7 -19.81 -58.03 30.46
N LEU A 8 -20.78 -58.72 29.86
CA LEU A 8 -20.74 -59.10 28.44
C LEU A 8 -21.56 -58.20 27.51
N ARG A 9 -22.43 -57.33 28.03
CA ARG A 9 -23.26 -56.45 27.18
C ARG A 9 -22.61 -55.14 26.73
N LEU A 10 -21.54 -54.71 27.40
CA LEU A 10 -20.84 -53.45 27.08
C LEU A 10 -19.70 -53.60 26.05
N ARG A 11 -19.31 -54.83 25.67
CA ARG A 11 -18.21 -55.06 24.71
C ARG A 11 -18.65 -55.19 23.25
N LEU A 12 -19.96 -55.23 22.98
CA LEU A 12 -20.50 -55.40 21.63
C LEU A 12 -20.70 -54.10 20.82
N PRO A 13 -21.06 -52.92 21.38
CA PRO A 13 -21.26 -51.74 20.56
C PRO A 13 -19.93 -51.13 20.05
N LEU A 14 -18.83 -51.24 20.81
CA LEU A 14 -17.52 -50.75 20.37
C LEU A 14 -16.98 -51.53 19.17
N ARG A 15 -17.18 -52.86 19.14
CA ARG A 15 -16.67 -53.71 18.05
C ARG A 15 -17.42 -53.49 16.73
N ARG A 16 -18.62 -52.90 16.77
CA ARG A 16 -19.43 -52.54 15.59
C ARG A 16 -19.03 -51.18 15.02
N PHE A 17 -18.57 -50.25 15.86
CA PHE A 17 -17.96 -48.99 15.42
C PHE A 17 -16.63 -49.20 14.71
N PHE A 18 -15.79 -50.14 15.20
CA PHE A 18 -14.49 -50.45 14.56
C PHE A 18 -14.58 -51.35 13.32
N ARG A 19 -15.77 -51.88 12.99
CA ARG A 19 -15.98 -52.77 11.84
C ARG A 19 -16.85 -52.13 10.75
N ALA A 20 -17.11 -50.82 10.88
CA ALA A 20 -17.75 -50.02 9.86
C ALA A 20 -16.64 -49.39 9.01
N ASP A 21 -16.32 -50.00 7.87
CA ASP A 21 -15.33 -49.47 6.91
C ASP A 21 -15.67 -48.06 6.40
N GLY A 22 -16.94 -47.62 6.54
CA GLY A 22 -17.37 -46.24 6.29
C GLY A 22 -16.95 -45.20 7.34
N GLY A 23 -16.49 -45.62 8.52
CA GLY A 23 -16.06 -44.71 9.60
C GLY A 23 -14.66 -44.11 9.36
N SER A 24 -13.79 -44.82 8.64
CA SER A 24 -12.45 -44.34 8.31
C SER A 24 -12.49 -43.09 7.42
N VAL A 25 -13.36 -43.10 6.40
CA VAL A 25 -13.55 -41.97 5.47
C VAL A 25 -14.10 -40.74 6.21
N ALA A 26 -14.96 -40.94 7.22
CA ALA A 26 -15.49 -39.84 8.03
C ALA A 26 -14.39 -39.21 8.90
N ILE A 27 -13.52 -40.01 9.52
CA ILE A 27 -12.39 -39.50 10.34
C ILE A 27 -11.37 -38.77 9.47
N GLU A 28 -11.06 -39.34 8.29
CA GLU A 28 -10.14 -38.73 7.33
C GLU A 28 -10.68 -37.39 6.82
N THR A 29 -11.96 -37.32 6.44
CA THR A 29 -12.59 -36.07 6.01
C THR A 29 -12.60 -35.02 7.12
N VAL A 30 -12.87 -35.40 8.37
CA VAL A 30 -12.88 -34.47 9.52
C VAL A 30 -11.50 -33.87 9.80
N LEU A 31 -10.42 -34.57 9.49
CA LEU A 31 -9.05 -34.06 9.66
C LEU A 31 -8.55 -33.28 8.42
N ILE A 32 -8.87 -33.76 7.21
CA ILE A 32 -8.41 -33.14 5.97
C ILE A 32 -9.20 -31.87 5.64
N ALA A 33 -10.52 -31.86 5.85
CA ALA A 33 -11.36 -30.71 5.53
C ALA A 33 -10.91 -29.40 6.20
N PRO A 34 -10.64 -29.33 7.53
CA PRO A 34 -10.16 -28.10 8.17
C PRO A 34 -8.76 -27.71 7.69
N LEU A 35 -7.89 -28.67 7.38
CA LEU A 35 -6.56 -28.39 6.80
C LEU A 35 -6.69 -27.73 5.43
N MET A 36 -7.54 -28.28 4.55
CA MET A 36 -7.81 -27.73 3.22
C MET A 36 -8.45 -26.35 3.30
N LEU A 37 -9.37 -26.13 4.25
CA LEU A 37 -10.00 -24.83 4.46
C LEU A 37 -8.98 -23.78 4.93
N LEU A 38 -8.09 -24.15 5.87
CA LEU A 38 -7.02 -23.28 6.33
C LEU A 38 -6.08 -22.90 5.18
N LEU A 39 -5.69 -23.87 4.34
CA LEU A 39 -4.87 -23.62 3.16
C LEU A 39 -5.55 -22.68 2.17
N LEU A 40 -6.85 -22.90 1.90
CA LEU A 40 -7.63 -22.04 1.02
C LEU A 40 -7.68 -20.60 1.55
N LEU A 41 -7.97 -20.42 2.85
CA LEU A 41 -7.95 -19.11 3.49
C LEU A 41 -6.56 -18.44 3.37
N GLY A 42 -5.50 -19.18 3.65
CA GLY A 42 -4.13 -18.69 3.53
C GLY A 42 -3.80 -18.20 2.12
N PHE A 43 -4.15 -18.98 1.09
CA PHE A 43 -3.94 -18.57 -0.30
C PHE A 43 -4.80 -17.36 -0.70
N THR A 44 -6.06 -17.31 -0.25
CA THR A 44 -6.92 -16.16 -0.55
C THR A 44 -6.38 -14.87 0.06
N GLU A 45 -5.85 -14.91 1.28
CA GLU A 45 -5.26 -13.74 1.93
C GLU A 45 -3.96 -13.29 1.29
N ILE A 46 -3.08 -14.23 0.94
CA ILE A 46 -1.86 -13.90 0.19
C ILE A 46 -2.21 -13.26 -1.15
N TYR A 47 -3.22 -13.79 -1.85
CA TYR A 47 -3.70 -13.22 -3.10
C TYR A 47 -4.24 -11.79 -2.91
N LEU A 48 -5.10 -11.56 -1.90
CA LEU A 48 -5.66 -10.24 -1.61
C LEU A 48 -4.57 -9.23 -1.21
N TYR A 49 -3.59 -9.66 -0.42
CA TYR A 49 -2.43 -8.85 -0.07
C TYR A 49 -1.61 -8.45 -1.30
N MET A 50 -1.20 -9.41 -2.13
CA MET A 50 -0.41 -9.14 -3.34
C MET A 50 -1.17 -8.26 -4.33
N ARG A 51 -2.49 -8.42 -4.40
CA ARG A 51 -3.37 -7.54 -5.16
C ARG A 51 -3.35 -6.11 -4.61
N ALA A 52 -3.47 -5.92 -3.30
CA ALA A 52 -3.40 -4.61 -2.67
C ALA A 52 -2.04 -3.93 -2.93
N VAL A 53 -0.94 -4.66 -2.76
CA VAL A 53 0.41 -4.18 -3.10
C VAL A 53 0.48 -3.70 -4.55
N SER A 54 0.02 -4.53 -5.50
CA SER A 54 0.06 -4.21 -6.93
C SER A 54 -0.75 -2.95 -7.28
N ILE A 55 -1.91 -2.76 -6.63
CA ILE A 55 -2.75 -1.57 -6.81
C ILE A 55 -2.07 -0.32 -6.25
N VAL A 56 -1.48 -0.40 -5.06
CA VAL A 56 -0.75 0.71 -4.44
C VAL A 56 0.45 1.12 -5.31
N GLU A 57 1.19 0.15 -5.84
CA GLU A 57 2.30 0.40 -6.76
C GLU A 57 1.84 1.08 -8.03
N ARG A 58 0.82 0.52 -8.71
CA ARG A 58 0.24 1.12 -9.91
C ARG A 58 -0.26 2.54 -9.64
N THR A 59 -0.86 2.79 -8.49
CA THR A 59 -1.35 4.12 -8.10
C THR A 59 -0.19 5.09 -7.96
N ALA A 60 0.85 4.73 -7.21
CA ALA A 60 2.03 5.57 -7.05
C ALA A 60 2.68 5.91 -8.40
N PHE A 61 2.87 4.92 -9.28
CA PHE A 61 3.45 5.13 -10.60
C PHE A 61 2.58 6.00 -11.52
N THR A 62 1.28 5.71 -11.59
CA THR A 62 0.35 6.44 -12.46
C THR A 62 0.22 7.89 -12.01
N LEU A 63 0.09 8.10 -10.69
CA LEU A 63 0.01 9.43 -10.12
C LEU A 63 1.31 10.20 -10.32
N ALA A 64 2.46 9.58 -10.08
CA ALA A 64 3.76 10.20 -10.33
C ALA A 64 3.93 10.57 -11.81
N ASN A 65 3.51 9.73 -12.75
CA ASN A 65 3.56 10.08 -14.18
C ASN A 65 2.61 11.22 -14.55
N SER A 66 1.44 11.33 -13.92
CA SER A 66 0.51 12.45 -14.11
C SER A 66 1.10 13.76 -13.57
N VAL A 67 1.58 13.73 -12.32
CA VAL A 67 2.20 14.87 -11.65
C VAL A 67 3.52 15.28 -12.31
N GLY A 68 4.27 14.33 -12.87
CA GLY A 68 5.50 14.57 -13.63
C GLY A 68 5.27 15.29 -14.98
N GLN A 69 4.02 15.39 -15.43
CA GLN A 69 3.62 16.17 -16.60
C GLN A 69 3.08 17.55 -16.24
N MET A 70 2.79 17.80 -14.96
CA MET A 70 2.29 19.08 -14.48
C MET A 70 3.45 20.06 -14.27
N THR A 71 3.28 21.31 -14.72
CA THR A 71 4.26 22.37 -14.46
C THR A 71 4.08 22.99 -13.07
N GLN A 72 2.85 22.98 -12.56
CA GLN A 72 2.47 23.52 -11.27
C GLN A 72 1.26 22.78 -10.71
N VAL A 73 1.14 22.80 -9.38
CA VAL A 73 -0.05 22.40 -8.65
C VAL A 73 -0.55 23.56 -7.82
N ILE A 74 -1.86 23.73 -7.75
CA ILE A 74 -2.51 24.79 -6.98
C ILE A 74 -2.89 24.21 -5.62
N ASN A 75 -2.54 24.91 -4.55
CA ASN A 75 -2.85 24.53 -3.17
C ASN A 75 -4.33 24.78 -2.82
N ASP A 76 -5.22 24.14 -3.58
CA ASP A 76 -6.66 24.14 -3.40
C ASP A 76 -7.15 22.69 -3.31
N GLN A 77 -8.11 22.46 -2.41
CA GLN A 77 -8.78 21.17 -2.22
C GLN A 77 -9.98 20.98 -3.15
N SER A 78 -10.39 22.02 -3.89
CA SER A 78 -11.45 21.89 -4.88
C SER A 78 -11.01 21.05 -6.08
N THR A 79 -11.97 20.36 -6.70
CA THR A 79 -11.77 19.59 -7.94
C THR A 79 -12.09 20.40 -9.20
N SER A 80 -12.22 21.72 -9.07
CA SER A 80 -12.65 22.62 -10.15
C SER A 80 -11.63 22.74 -11.29
N ASN A 81 -10.35 22.63 -10.97
CA ASN A 81 -9.25 22.66 -11.92
C ASN A 81 -8.40 21.39 -11.77
N ALA A 82 -7.99 20.79 -12.88
CA ALA A 82 -7.14 19.59 -12.89
C ALA A 82 -5.78 19.82 -12.22
N SER A 83 -5.30 21.06 -12.15
CA SER A 83 -4.05 21.43 -11.47
C SER A 83 -4.22 21.60 -9.96
N ASN A 84 -5.45 21.60 -9.44
CA ASN A 84 -5.68 21.67 -8.01
C ASN A 84 -5.26 20.36 -7.35
N LEU A 85 -4.68 20.48 -6.17
CA LEU A 85 -4.34 19.31 -5.37
C LEU A 85 -5.56 18.44 -5.08
N GLY A 86 -6.74 19.03 -4.86
CA GLY A 86 -8.01 18.29 -4.74
C GLY A 86 -8.27 17.33 -5.89
N ALA A 87 -8.02 17.76 -7.14
CA ALA A 87 -8.17 16.92 -8.32
C ALA A 87 -7.10 15.81 -8.38
N VAL A 88 -5.86 16.11 -7.98
CA VAL A 88 -4.77 15.13 -7.88
C VAL A 88 -5.10 14.06 -6.84
N TRP A 89 -5.64 14.45 -5.69
CA TRP A 89 -6.07 13.54 -4.63
C TRP A 89 -7.24 12.67 -5.07
N GLN A 90 -8.23 13.25 -5.75
CA GLN A 90 -9.35 12.50 -6.29
C GLN A 90 -8.92 11.54 -7.41
N ALA A 91 -7.96 11.92 -8.24
CA ALA A 91 -7.38 11.01 -9.22
C ALA A 91 -6.70 9.81 -8.53
N ALA A 92 -5.98 10.04 -7.43
CA ALA A 92 -5.36 8.97 -6.66
C ALA A 92 -6.37 7.96 -6.09
N SER A 93 -7.51 8.44 -5.55
CA SER A 93 -8.55 7.55 -5.02
C SER A 93 -9.22 6.73 -6.13
N VAL A 94 -9.45 7.33 -7.30
CA VAL A 94 -10.03 6.64 -8.47
C VAL A 94 -9.07 5.59 -9.03
N ILE A 95 -7.77 5.89 -9.13
CA ILE A 95 -6.76 4.94 -9.64
C ILE A 95 -6.58 3.76 -8.68
N ALA A 96 -6.69 4.00 -7.37
CA ALA A 96 -6.55 2.96 -6.36
C ALA A 96 -7.77 2.05 -6.22
N ALA A 97 -8.90 2.37 -6.85
CA ALA A 97 -10.08 1.52 -6.80
C ALA A 97 -9.73 0.08 -7.28
N PRO A 98 -10.20 -0.97 -6.58
CA PRO A 98 -11.21 -0.96 -5.52
C PRO A 98 -10.66 -0.78 -4.08
N VAL A 99 -9.38 -0.52 -3.92
CA VAL A 99 -8.78 -0.29 -2.61
C VAL A 99 -9.13 1.12 -2.13
N ASP A 100 -9.78 1.22 -0.97
CA ASP A 100 -10.16 2.52 -0.39
C ASP A 100 -8.96 3.20 0.28
N LEU A 101 -8.28 4.05 -0.49
CA LEU A 101 -7.20 4.90 0.00
C LEU A 101 -7.67 6.03 0.92
N GLN A 102 -8.95 6.42 0.89
CA GLN A 102 -9.44 7.49 1.75
C GLN A 102 -9.66 7.01 3.18
N ALA A 103 -10.22 5.81 3.33
CA ALA A 103 -10.46 5.21 4.64
C ALA A 103 -9.20 4.60 5.26
N ASN A 104 -8.38 3.90 4.46
CA ASN A 104 -7.30 3.05 4.97
C ASN A 104 -5.90 3.48 4.53
N GLY A 105 -5.76 4.62 3.84
CA GLY A 105 -4.50 5.01 3.22
C GLY A 105 -4.28 6.51 3.16
N GLY A 106 -3.31 6.89 2.33
CA GLY A 106 -2.93 8.27 2.15
C GLY A 106 -1.94 8.45 1.02
N VAL A 107 -1.87 9.67 0.51
CA VAL A 107 -0.92 10.06 -0.53
C VAL A 107 -0.21 11.33 -0.09
N ILE A 108 1.10 11.36 -0.26
CA ILE A 108 1.93 12.52 0.01
C ILE A 108 2.72 12.85 -1.25
N LEU A 109 2.67 14.10 -1.67
CA LEU A 109 3.48 14.65 -2.74
C LEU A 109 4.61 15.47 -2.12
N THR A 110 5.83 15.21 -2.55
CA THR A 110 7.01 15.97 -2.15
C THR A 110 7.74 16.47 -3.38
N SER A 111 7.93 17.78 -3.49
CA SER A 111 8.74 18.39 -4.53
C SER A 111 10.17 18.57 -4.02
N ILE A 112 11.13 18.08 -4.80
CA ILE A 112 12.56 18.07 -4.50
C ILE A 112 13.27 18.91 -5.55
N CYS A 113 14.20 19.72 -5.07
CA CYS A 113 14.77 20.80 -5.83
C CYS A 113 16.24 21.03 -5.48
N ASP A 114 17.06 21.34 -6.50
CA ASP A 114 18.45 21.73 -6.30
C ASP A 114 18.59 23.15 -5.73
N THR A 115 19.40 23.29 -4.68
CA THR A 115 19.74 24.58 -4.07
C THR A 115 20.97 25.24 -4.69
N THR A 116 21.81 24.51 -5.42
CA THR A 116 23.10 25.04 -5.88
C THR A 116 22.99 25.96 -7.08
N SER A 117 22.00 25.76 -7.95
CA SER A 117 21.90 26.49 -9.22
C SER A 117 20.51 27.03 -9.54
N SER A 118 19.67 27.23 -8.51
CA SER A 118 18.26 27.63 -8.63
C SER A 118 17.48 26.71 -9.58
N CYS A 119 16.88 25.66 -9.04
CA CYS A 119 15.87 24.83 -9.68
C CYS A 119 15.18 25.39 -10.93
N GLY A 120 15.39 24.79 -12.09
CA GLY A 120 14.72 25.22 -13.32
C GLY A 120 15.13 26.61 -13.82
N ALA A 121 16.22 27.18 -13.32
CA ALA A 121 16.99 28.09 -14.16
C ALA A 121 17.32 27.32 -15.45
N ASN A 122 17.33 28.01 -16.58
CA ASN A 122 17.91 27.51 -17.83
C ASN A 122 19.42 27.34 -17.65
N VAL A 123 19.84 26.57 -16.64
CA VAL A 123 21.20 26.12 -16.49
C VAL A 123 21.36 25.16 -17.65
N VAL A 124 21.90 25.69 -18.75
CA VAL A 124 22.54 24.88 -19.78
C VAL A 124 23.34 23.86 -18.98
N GLN A 125 22.93 22.59 -19.03
CA GLN A 125 23.59 21.51 -18.30
C GLN A 125 25.07 21.64 -18.66
N MET A 126 25.87 22.14 -17.71
CA MET A 126 27.28 22.36 -17.97
C MET A 126 27.85 20.98 -18.32
N ILE A 127 28.65 20.88 -19.38
CA ILE A 127 29.33 19.63 -19.74
C ILE A 127 30.75 19.73 -19.18
N PRO A 128 31.17 18.88 -18.22
CA PRO A 128 30.41 17.81 -17.56
C PRO A 128 29.45 18.30 -16.46
N PRO A 129 28.35 17.57 -16.19
CA PRO A 129 27.31 18.02 -15.26
C PRO A 129 27.83 18.07 -13.82
N THR A 130 27.64 19.19 -13.16
CA THR A 130 27.96 19.36 -11.74
C THR A 130 26.95 18.59 -10.89
N LYS A 131 27.42 18.01 -9.79
CA LYS A 131 26.54 17.31 -8.83
C LYS A 131 25.66 18.33 -8.13
N GLY A 132 24.34 18.11 -8.15
CA GLY A 132 23.37 18.97 -7.46
C GLY A 132 23.21 18.59 -5.99
N SER A 133 22.65 19.50 -5.19
CA SER A 133 22.27 19.25 -3.80
C SER A 133 20.74 19.22 -3.67
N PRO A 134 20.12 18.04 -3.58
CA PRO A 134 18.68 17.94 -3.46
C PRO A 134 18.21 18.52 -2.12
N THR A 135 17.08 19.22 -2.12
CA THR A 135 16.38 19.69 -0.93
C THR A 135 14.87 19.62 -1.14
N ILE A 136 14.09 19.56 -0.06
CA ILE A 136 12.63 19.60 -0.15
C ILE A 136 12.20 21.03 -0.40
N ALA A 137 11.55 21.28 -1.54
CA ALA A 137 10.92 22.57 -1.83
C ALA A 137 9.60 22.71 -1.08
N TRP A 138 8.77 21.67 -1.11
CA TRP A 138 7.53 21.59 -0.36
C TRP A 138 7.04 20.14 -0.28
N THR A 139 6.20 19.86 0.70
CA THR A 139 5.52 18.57 0.88
C THR A 139 4.05 18.85 1.18
N GLN A 140 3.17 18.08 0.56
CA GLN A 140 1.73 18.20 0.80
C GLN A 140 1.06 16.83 0.87
N LYS A 141 0.16 16.69 1.83
CA LYS A 141 -0.60 15.45 2.07
C LYS A 141 -2.02 15.56 1.54
N ALA A 142 -2.62 14.43 1.19
CA ALA A 142 -4.02 14.37 0.81
C ALA A 142 -4.91 14.90 1.94
N SER A 143 -5.98 15.61 1.58
CA SER A 143 -6.86 16.31 2.53
C SER A 143 -7.59 15.40 3.51
N TRP A 144 -7.87 14.15 3.13
CA TRP A 144 -8.52 13.18 4.00
C TRP A 144 -7.57 12.59 5.06
N MET A 145 -6.25 12.82 4.96
CA MET A 145 -5.29 12.30 5.92
C MET A 145 -5.38 13.08 7.24
N GLY A 146 -5.95 12.41 8.25
CA GLY A 146 -6.09 12.95 9.61
C GLY A 146 -4.75 13.26 10.30
N LYS A 147 -4.82 13.83 11.51
CA LYS A 147 -3.64 14.25 12.30
C LYS A 147 -2.70 13.09 12.66
N ASN A 148 -3.25 11.88 12.80
CA ASN A 148 -2.50 10.67 13.17
C ASN A 148 -2.07 9.83 11.95
N ALA A 149 -2.26 10.34 10.73
CA ALA A 149 -1.85 9.63 9.53
C ALA A 149 -0.32 9.54 9.43
N PRO A 150 0.23 8.54 8.73
CA PRO A 150 1.67 8.42 8.50
C PRO A 150 2.24 9.70 7.88
N SER A 151 3.34 10.18 8.44
CA SER A 151 4.14 11.27 7.85
C SER A 151 4.94 10.76 6.65
N SER A 152 5.41 11.69 5.82
CA SER A 152 6.39 11.40 4.76
C SER A 152 7.59 10.66 5.34
N ARG A 153 8.06 9.62 4.66
CA ARG A 153 9.33 8.94 4.99
C ARG A 153 10.53 9.59 4.31
N ILE A 154 10.28 10.56 3.43
CA ILE A 154 11.30 11.38 2.79
C ILE A 154 11.71 12.46 3.78
N SER A 155 12.98 12.48 4.13
CA SER A 155 13.56 13.44 5.06
C SER A 155 14.81 14.09 4.46
N SER A 156 15.36 15.11 5.11
CA SER A 156 16.58 15.78 4.67
C SER A 156 17.79 14.85 4.51
N SER A 157 17.82 13.70 5.21
CA SER A 157 18.87 12.69 5.07
C SER A 157 18.55 11.58 4.05
N THR A 158 17.29 11.45 3.64
CA THR A 158 16.77 10.39 2.76
C THR A 158 15.92 10.95 1.62
N LEU A 159 16.44 11.97 0.93
CA LEU A 159 15.69 12.69 -0.10
C LEU A 159 15.47 11.88 -1.36
N LEU A 160 16.52 11.24 -1.86
CA LEU A 160 16.52 10.47 -3.09
C LEU A 160 17.12 9.08 -2.84
N PRO A 161 16.75 8.08 -3.65
CA PRO A 161 17.36 6.76 -3.58
C PRO A 161 18.88 6.82 -3.75
N THR A 162 19.60 5.95 -3.07
CA THR A 162 21.05 5.81 -3.24
C THR A 162 21.37 5.51 -4.70
N GLY A 163 22.29 6.28 -5.29
CA GLY A 163 22.67 6.13 -6.70
C GLY A 163 21.76 6.85 -7.70
N TRP A 164 20.71 7.56 -7.26
CA TRP A 164 19.91 8.41 -8.15
C TRP A 164 20.78 9.54 -8.71
N PRO A 165 20.93 9.68 -10.04
CA PRO A 165 21.68 10.79 -10.62
C PRO A 165 20.91 12.09 -10.36
N PHE A 166 21.52 13.04 -9.68
CA PHE A 166 20.95 14.36 -9.40
C PHE A 166 22.01 15.43 -9.65
N TYR A 167 21.76 16.26 -10.66
CA TYR A 167 22.69 17.27 -11.15
C TYR A 167 22.24 18.68 -10.76
N GLY A 168 23.15 19.64 -10.90
CA GLY A 168 22.83 21.05 -10.72
C GLY A 168 21.66 21.44 -11.62
N GLY A 169 20.61 21.99 -11.02
CA GLY A 169 19.42 22.49 -11.70
C GLY A 169 18.34 21.43 -11.91
N ASP A 170 18.62 20.16 -11.55
CA ASP A 170 17.62 19.10 -11.60
C ASP A 170 16.48 19.36 -10.59
N SER A 171 15.32 18.81 -10.94
CA SER A 171 14.18 18.71 -10.05
C SER A 171 13.62 17.29 -10.07
N ALA A 172 13.08 16.88 -8.94
CA ALA A 172 12.39 15.61 -8.80
C ALA A 172 11.10 15.80 -8.01
N THR A 173 10.13 14.94 -8.26
CA THR A 173 8.93 14.86 -7.45
C THR A 173 8.79 13.44 -6.97
N ALA A 174 8.57 13.29 -5.68
CA ALA A 174 8.32 12.02 -5.05
C ALA A 174 6.83 11.92 -4.70
N VAL A 175 6.24 10.80 -5.08
CA VAL A 175 4.87 10.45 -4.73
C VAL A 175 4.94 9.26 -3.79
N GLU A 176 4.49 9.45 -2.56
CA GLU A 176 4.39 8.42 -1.55
C GLU A 176 2.93 8.00 -1.40
N VAL A 177 2.68 6.70 -1.48
CA VAL A 177 1.36 6.10 -1.25
C VAL A 177 1.47 5.15 -0.08
N PHE A 178 0.58 5.33 0.89
CA PHE A 178 0.44 4.52 2.08
C PHE A 178 -0.91 3.82 2.05
N TYR A 179 -0.92 2.54 2.43
CA TYR A 179 -2.16 1.80 2.58
C TYR A 179 -2.03 0.78 3.71
N THR A 180 -2.98 0.79 4.63
CA THR A 180 -3.06 -0.16 5.74
C THR A 180 -3.90 -1.34 5.31
N TYR A 181 -3.26 -2.49 5.12
CA TYR A 181 -3.92 -3.76 4.83
C TYR A 181 -4.28 -4.46 6.13
N THR A 182 -5.56 -4.78 6.29
CA THR A 182 -6.10 -5.57 7.39
C THR A 182 -6.34 -7.00 6.89
N PRO A 183 -5.46 -7.96 7.17
CA PRO A 183 -5.68 -9.35 6.77
C PRO A 183 -6.88 -9.93 7.51
N PHE A 184 -7.49 -10.96 6.95
CA PHE A 184 -8.53 -11.75 7.62
C PHE A 184 -9.80 -10.95 7.96
N ALA A 185 -10.10 -9.88 7.24
CA ALA A 185 -11.27 -9.02 7.51
C ALA A 185 -12.59 -9.84 7.52
N MET A 186 -12.69 -10.89 6.71
CA MET A 186 -13.86 -11.78 6.68
C MET A 186 -13.97 -12.69 7.92
N THR A 187 -12.84 -13.02 8.55
CA THR A 187 -12.81 -13.85 9.78
C THR A 187 -12.61 -13.01 11.05
N ALA A 188 -12.51 -11.68 10.92
CA ALA A 188 -12.43 -10.75 12.04
C ALA A 188 -13.53 -10.92 13.10
N PRO A 189 -14.79 -11.31 12.78
CA PRO A 189 -15.79 -11.61 13.80
C PRO A 189 -15.43 -12.81 14.71
N PHE A 190 -14.63 -13.75 14.21
CA PHE A 190 -14.19 -14.93 14.94
C PHE A 190 -12.81 -14.74 15.58
N TRP A 191 -12.04 -13.77 15.10
CA TRP A 191 -10.70 -13.45 15.57
C TRP A 191 -10.45 -11.93 15.54
N SER A 192 -11.09 -11.23 16.48
CA SER A 192 -11.09 -9.75 16.55
C SER A 192 -9.71 -9.16 16.81
N ASP A 193 -8.87 -9.88 17.56
CA ASP A 193 -7.52 -9.46 17.94
C ASP A 193 -6.46 -10.10 17.06
N ALA A 194 -6.79 -10.50 15.82
CA ALA A 194 -5.79 -11.02 14.90
C ALA A 194 -4.70 -9.95 14.70
N PRO A 195 -3.47 -10.15 15.23
CA PRO A 195 -2.36 -9.26 14.93
C PRO A 195 -2.07 -9.40 13.43
N LEU A 196 -1.51 -8.37 12.78
CA LEU A 196 -0.99 -8.33 11.39
C LEU A 196 -1.54 -7.18 10.53
N THR A 197 -2.04 -6.07 11.10
CA THR A 197 -2.22 -4.87 10.28
C THR A 197 -0.87 -4.44 9.71
N GLN A 198 -0.75 -4.42 8.38
CA GLN A 198 0.49 -4.08 7.70
C GLN A 198 0.30 -2.82 6.87
N THR A 199 1.16 -1.84 7.07
CA THR A 199 1.21 -0.65 6.21
C THR A 199 2.07 -0.93 5.00
N ILE A 200 1.42 -1.07 3.84
CA ILE A 200 2.04 -1.08 2.54
C ILE A 200 2.48 0.36 2.22
N TYR A 201 3.76 0.54 1.92
CA TYR A 201 4.35 1.82 1.56
C TYR A 201 5.03 1.70 0.20
N LYS A 202 4.68 2.61 -0.72
CA LYS A 202 5.39 2.74 -1.99
C LYS A 202 5.73 4.19 -2.26
N VAL A 203 6.94 4.43 -2.73
CA VAL A 203 7.40 5.72 -3.21
C VAL A 203 7.85 5.59 -4.66
N VAL A 204 7.48 6.57 -5.48
CA VAL A 204 7.93 6.69 -6.86
C VAL A 204 8.51 8.08 -7.05
N TYR A 205 9.71 8.13 -7.60
CA TYR A 205 10.41 9.36 -7.96
C TYR A 205 10.30 9.59 -9.46
N VAL A 206 9.94 10.80 -9.85
CA VAL A 206 9.87 11.23 -11.25
C VAL A 206 10.60 12.54 -11.44
N ARG A 207 11.23 12.70 -12.59
CA ARG A 207 11.70 14.01 -13.06
C ARG A 207 10.54 14.71 -13.76
N GLN A 208 10.42 16.00 -13.54
CA GLN A 208 9.41 16.80 -14.22
C GLN A 208 9.75 16.91 -15.71
N ARG A 209 8.79 16.62 -16.59
CA ARG A 209 9.00 16.68 -18.05
C ARG A 209 9.24 18.10 -18.56
N SER A 210 8.78 19.09 -17.82
CA SER A 210 9.02 20.51 -18.10
C SER A 210 10.47 20.94 -17.87
N GLY A 211 11.28 20.11 -17.18
CA GLY A 211 12.62 20.49 -16.73
C GLY A 211 12.62 21.50 -15.57
N LEU A 212 11.45 21.91 -15.09
CA LEU A 212 11.28 22.85 -13.99
C LEU A 212 10.76 22.12 -12.74
N PRO A 213 11.06 22.59 -11.52
CA PRO A 213 10.45 22.02 -10.33
C PRO A 213 8.93 22.16 -10.37
N LEU A 214 8.25 21.19 -9.75
CA LEU A 214 6.82 21.30 -9.53
C LEU A 214 6.58 22.43 -8.54
N LYS A 215 5.96 23.53 -9.01
CA LYS A 215 5.64 24.69 -8.18
C LYS A 215 4.32 24.49 -7.45
N LEU A 216 4.27 24.92 -6.20
CA LEU A 216 3.03 25.02 -5.43
C LEU A 216 2.52 26.46 -5.53
N ALA A 217 1.47 26.67 -6.32
CA ALA A 217 0.78 27.95 -6.42
C ALA A 217 -0.24 28.10 -5.28
N THR A 218 -0.44 29.32 -4.80
CA THR A 218 -1.52 29.63 -3.85
C THR A 218 -2.87 29.64 -4.59
N SER A 219 -3.95 29.20 -3.94
CA SER A 219 -5.30 29.40 -4.44
C SER A 219 -5.58 30.90 -4.53
N GLY A 220 -5.84 31.41 -5.73
CA GLY A 220 -6.27 32.78 -5.96
C GLY A 220 -7.75 32.99 -5.64
#